data_AF-A0A3B9M766-F1
#
_entry.id   AF-A0A3B9M766-F1
#
_cell.length_a   1.000
_cell.length_b   1.000
_cell.length_c   1.000
_cell.angle_alpha   90.00
_cell.angle_beta   90.00
_cell.angle_gamma   90.00
#
_symmetry.space_group_name_H-M   'P 1'
#
loop_
_entity.id
_entity.type
_entity.pdbx_description
1 polymer ?
#
loop_
_entity_poly.entity_id
_entity_poly.type
_entity_poly.pdbx_seq_one_letter_code
_entity_poly.pdbx_strand_id
1 'polypeptide(L)'
;MIDEAAIRRRFDTLGPYLDERQRRVFATSEALAAGWGGIAAVSRITGIARSTIGRGLDELAVGAASDGRVRRAGAGRKPLEEADPHL
;
A
#
# COMPACT_ATOMS: atom_id res chain seq x y z
N MET A 1 -17.04 6.30 -15.53
CA MET A 1 -17.04 4.83 -15.40
C MET A 1 -15.59 4.41 -15.21
N ILE A 2 -15.27 3.60 -14.20
CA ILE A 2 -13.90 3.13 -13.96
C ILE A 2 -13.58 2.05 -14.99
N ASP A 3 -12.49 2.20 -15.73
CA ASP A 3 -12.01 1.19 -16.68
C ASP A 3 -11.21 0.12 -15.92
N GLU A 4 -11.92 -0.82 -15.28
CA GLU A 4 -11.31 -1.92 -14.53
C GLU A 4 -10.44 -2.83 -15.41
N ALA A 5 -10.77 -2.97 -16.69
CA ALA A 5 -10.01 -3.79 -17.63
C ALA A 5 -8.64 -3.17 -17.94
N ALA A 6 -8.57 -1.85 -18.14
CA ALA A 6 -7.32 -1.15 -18.36
C ALA A 6 -6.40 -1.20 -17.12
N ILE A 7 -6.97 -1.00 -15.92
CA ILE A 7 -6.22 -1.10 -14.65
C ILE A 7 -5.66 -2.52 -14.47
N ARG A 8 -6.49 -3.55 -14.71
CA ARG A 8 -6.07 -4.95 -14.65
C ARG A 8 -4.94 -5.24 -15.62
N ARG A 9 -5.06 -4.82 -16.88
CA ARG A 9 -4.01 -5.02 -17.89
C ARG A 9 -2.69 -4.40 -17.46
N ARG A 10 -2.70 -3.17 -16.93
CA ARG A 10 -1.49 -2.52 -16.40
C ARG A 10 -0.89 -3.31 -15.23
N PHE A 11 -1.73 -3.76 -14.30
CA PHE A 11 -1.28 -4.53 -13.15
C PHE A 11 -0.73 -5.90 -13.52
N ASP A 12 -1.37 -6.64 -14.42
CA ASP A 12 -0.90 -7.96 -14.85
C ASP A 12 0.44 -7.86 -15.62
N THR A 13 0.65 -6.75 -16.33
CA THR A 13 1.91 -6.48 -17.06
C THR A 13 3.06 -6.11 -16.12
N LEU A 14 2.81 -5.21 -15.16
CA LEU A 14 3.86 -4.68 -14.29
C LEU A 14 4.04 -5.48 -13.01
N GLY A 15 2.95 -5.98 -12.44
CA GLY A 15 2.88 -6.59 -11.11
C GLY A 15 3.99 -7.60 -10.81
N PRO A 16 4.29 -8.58 -11.68
CA PRO A 16 5.36 -9.55 -11.44
C PRO A 16 6.75 -8.93 -11.21
N TYR A 17 6.98 -7.72 -11.72
CA TYR A 17 8.26 -7.01 -11.61
C TYR A 17 8.29 -5.98 -10.47
N LEU A 18 7.14 -5.77 -9.80
CA LEU A 18 7.02 -4.80 -8.71
C LEU A 18 7.16 -5.48 -7.35
N ASP A 19 7.98 -4.89 -6.48
CA ASP A 19 8.02 -5.23 -5.06
C ASP A 19 6.75 -4.75 -4.33
N GLU A 20 6.59 -5.14 -3.06
CA GLU A 20 5.41 -4.80 -2.25
C GLU A 20 5.18 -3.28 -2.13
N ARG A 21 6.25 -2.49 -2.05
CA ARG A 21 6.17 -1.03 -1.96
C ARG A 21 5.72 -0.46 -3.31
N GLN A 22 6.33 -0.88 -4.40
CA GLN A 22 6.02 -0.42 -5.75
C GLN A 22 4.59 -0.79 -6.14
N ARG A 23 4.12 -1.98 -5.76
CA ARG A 23 2.72 -2.40 -5.91
C ARG A 23 1.76 -1.48 -5.17
N ARG A 24 2.09 -1.06 -3.93
CA ARG A 24 1.30 -0.08 -3.18
C ARG A 24 1.26 1.28 -3.89
N VAL A 25 2.40 1.77 -4.39
CA VAL A 25 2.47 3.05 -5.13
C VAL A 25 1.62 2.98 -6.39
N PHE A 26 1.75 1.91 -7.17
CA PHE A 26 0.93 1.65 -8.36
C PHE A 26 -0.57 1.65 -8.04
N ALA A 27 -0.99 0.90 -7.02
CA ALA A 27 -2.39 0.83 -6.63
C ALA A 27 -2.92 2.20 -6.17
N THR A 28 -2.10 2.96 -5.47
CA THR A 28 -2.44 4.33 -5.05
C THR A 28 -2.62 5.25 -6.24
N SER A 29 -1.70 5.21 -7.23
CA SER A 29 -1.81 6.04 -8.43
C SER A 29 -3.02 5.69 -9.29
N GLU A 30 -3.33 4.40 -9.45
CA GLU A 30 -4.51 3.96 -10.19
C GLU A 30 -5.80 4.33 -9.46
N ALA A 31 -5.83 4.26 -8.12
CA ALA A 31 -6.99 4.67 -7.34
C ALA A 31 -7.23 6.18 -7.42
N LEU A 32 -6.17 6.98 -7.41
CA LEU A 32 -6.23 8.43 -7.60
C LEU A 32 -6.79 8.76 -9.00
N ALA A 33 -6.27 8.12 -10.04
CA ALA A 33 -6.70 8.33 -11.42
C ALA A 33 -8.15 7.89 -11.67
N ALA A 34 -8.60 6.81 -11.00
CA ALA A 34 -9.97 6.29 -11.13
C ALA A 34 -11.03 7.15 -10.42
N GLY A 35 -10.64 7.98 -9.44
CA GLY A 35 -11.55 8.86 -8.71
C GLY A 35 -12.53 8.11 -7.80
N TRP A 36 -13.79 8.55 -7.76
CA TRP A 36 -14.79 7.97 -6.86
C TRP A 36 -15.00 6.47 -7.13
N GLY A 37 -14.88 5.65 -6.09
CA GLY A 37 -14.92 4.19 -6.20
C GLY A 37 -13.58 3.53 -6.60
N GLY A 38 -12.55 4.33 -6.93
CA GLY A 38 -11.23 3.86 -7.37
C GLY A 38 -10.57 2.91 -6.37
N ILE A 39 -10.61 3.22 -5.07
CA ILE A 39 -10.05 2.36 -4.01
C ILE A 39 -10.68 0.96 -4.05
N ALA A 40 -12.01 0.87 -4.21
CA ALA A 40 -12.71 -0.40 -4.22
C ALA A 40 -12.39 -1.21 -5.49
N ALA A 41 -12.35 -0.55 -6.65
CA ALA A 41 -12.02 -1.18 -7.92
C ALA A 41 -10.58 -1.71 -7.94
N VAL A 42 -9.60 -0.87 -7.57
CA VAL A 42 -8.18 -1.24 -7.57
C VAL A 42 -7.89 -2.32 -6.54
N SER A 43 -8.50 -2.27 -5.36
CA SER A 43 -8.37 -3.33 -4.36
C SER A 43 -8.85 -4.70 -4.89
N ARG A 44 -9.98 -4.73 -5.62
CA ARG A 44 -10.51 -5.95 -6.25
C ARG A 44 -9.56 -6.50 -7.31
N ILE A 45 -8.89 -5.63 -8.06
CA ILE A 45 -8.00 -6.01 -9.15
C ILE A 45 -6.65 -6.52 -8.64
N THR A 46 -6.04 -5.76 -7.74
CA THR A 46 -4.67 -5.96 -7.27
C THR A 46 -4.56 -6.89 -6.06
N GLY A 47 -5.67 -7.11 -5.34
CA GLY A 47 -5.70 -7.81 -4.06
C GLY A 47 -5.19 -6.99 -2.88
N ILE A 48 -4.74 -5.75 -3.10
CA ILE A 48 -4.23 -4.89 -2.03
C ILE A 48 -5.38 -4.40 -1.17
N ALA A 49 -5.18 -4.41 0.15
CA ALA A 49 -6.19 -3.96 1.11
C ALA A 49 -6.58 -2.49 0.88
N ARG A 50 -7.89 -2.19 0.94
CA ARG A 50 -8.43 -0.82 0.78
C ARG A 50 -7.79 0.17 1.75
N SER A 51 -7.51 -0.24 2.98
CA SER A 51 -6.83 0.58 3.98
C SER A 51 -5.38 0.93 3.61
N THR A 52 -4.69 0.04 2.90
CA THR A 52 -3.34 0.28 2.39
C THR A 52 -3.35 1.28 1.24
N ILE A 53 -4.31 1.18 0.31
CA ILE A 53 -4.49 2.13 -0.79
C ILE A 53 -4.91 3.50 -0.25
N GLY A 54 -5.87 3.54 0.69
CA GLY A 54 -6.31 4.76 1.34
C GLY A 54 -5.18 5.49 2.06
N ARG A 55 -4.38 4.78 2.85
CA ARG A 55 -3.20 5.37 3.49
C ARG A 55 -2.19 5.91 2.47
N GLY A 56 -1.98 5.21 1.35
CA GLY A 56 -1.12 5.69 0.28
C GLY A 56 -1.63 7.02 -0.31
N LEU A 57 -2.94 7.20 -0.45
CA LEU A 57 -3.53 8.45 -0.92
C LEU A 57 -3.33 9.58 0.10
N ASP A 58 -3.51 9.29 1.40
CA ASP A 58 -3.25 10.26 2.47
C ASP A 58 -1.76 10.68 2.49
N GLU A 59 -0.84 9.71 2.32
CA GLU A 59 0.61 9.94 2.22
C GLU A 59 0.96 10.86 1.03
N LEU A 60 0.34 10.65 -0.14
CA LEU A 60 0.51 11.52 -1.30
C LEU A 60 -0.04 12.93 -1.07
N ALA A 61 -1.21 13.06 -0.42
CA ALA A 61 -1.86 14.33 -0.17
C ALA A 61 -1.01 15.26 0.73
N VAL A 62 -0.26 14.69 1.67
CA VAL A 62 0.64 15.44 2.58
C VAL A 62 2.07 15.54 2.05
N GLY A 63 2.35 15.03 0.85
CA GLY A 63 3.71 15.02 0.27
C GLY A 63 4.70 14.11 1.00
N ALA A 64 4.22 13.21 1.85
CA ALA A 64 5.07 12.29 2.59
C ALA A 64 5.32 11.05 1.73
N ALA A 65 6.46 11.01 1.04
CA ALA A 65 6.93 9.76 0.46
C ALA A 65 7.26 8.79 1.61
N SER A 66 6.61 7.62 1.64
CA SER A 66 6.98 6.58 2.61
C SER A 66 8.49 6.31 2.51
N ASP A 67 9.23 6.51 3.60
CA ASP A 67 10.70 6.62 3.56
C ASP A 67 11.41 5.25 3.52
N GLY A 68 10.78 4.24 2.90
CA GLY A 68 11.33 2.87 2.79
C GLY A 68 11.28 2.08 4.10
N ARG A 69 11.05 2.75 5.23
CA ARG A 69 10.86 2.09 6.51
C ARG A 69 9.42 1.60 6.64
N VAL A 70 9.28 0.27 6.50
CA VAL A 70 8.08 -0.50 6.83
C VAL A 70 7.71 -0.41 8.32
N ARG A 71 8.64 0.01 9.18
CA ARG A 71 8.42 0.12 10.62
C ARG A 71 8.09 1.54 11.04
N ARG A 72 6.93 1.73 11.70
CA ARG A 72 6.73 2.88 12.58
C ARG A 72 7.76 2.84 13.71
N ALA A 73 8.14 4.00 14.23
CA ALA A 73 8.80 4.07 15.53
C ALA A 73 7.96 3.28 16.57
N GLY A 74 8.58 2.30 17.25
CA GLY A 74 7.90 1.43 18.22
C GLY A 74 7.30 0.12 17.69
N ALA A 75 7.42 -0.21 16.40
CA ALA A 75 6.85 -1.43 15.82
C ALA A 75 7.76 -2.69 15.91
N GLY A 76 8.56 -2.81 16.98
CA GLY A 76 9.36 -4.00 17.29
C GLY A 76 8.79 -4.76 18.49
N ARG A 77 9.05 -6.07 18.60
CA ARG A 77 8.94 -6.74 19.91
C ARG A 77 9.89 -6.03 20.88
N LYS A 78 9.41 -5.72 22.08
CA LYS A 78 10.26 -5.27 23.19
C LYS A 78 11.44 -6.26 23.36
N PRO A 79 12.66 -5.80 23.64
CA PRO A 79 13.78 -6.68 24.00
C PRO A 79 13.37 -7.62 25.14
N LEU A 80 13.88 -8.86 25.12
CA LEU A 80 13.53 -9.90 26.10
C LEU A 80 13.83 -9.49 27.56
N GLU A 81 14.72 -8.51 27.74
CA GLU A 81 15.14 -7.96 29.03
C GLU A 81 14.02 -7.22 29.78
N GLU A 82 12.95 -6.79 29.10
CA GLU A 82 11.77 -6.23 29.77
C GLU A 82 10.73 -7.30 30.15
N ALA A 83 10.87 -8.55 29.71
CA ALA A 83 9.86 -9.59 29.88
C ALA A 83 10.15 -10.55 31.05
N ASP A 84 11.40 -10.66 31.53
CA ASP A 84 11.72 -11.54 32.67
C ASP A 84 13.01 -11.11 33.41
N PRO A 85 12.93 -10.53 34.62
CA PRO A 85 14.10 -10.18 35.45
C PRO A 85 14.83 -11.37 36.11
N HIS A 86 14.57 -12.63 35.71
CA HIS A 86 15.12 -13.82 36.39
C HIS A 86 15.93 -14.78 35.49
N LEU A 87 16.89 -14.25 34.74
CA LEU A 87 18.05 -15.04 34.26
C LEU A 87 19.33 -14.63 34.98
#